data_AF-A0A1K0IHF2-F1
#
_entry.id   AF-A0A1K0IHF2-F1
#
_cell.length_a   1.000
_cell.length_b   1.000
_cell.length_c   1.000
_cell.angle_alpha   90.00
_cell.angle_beta   90.00
_cell.angle_gamma   90.00
#
_symmetry.space_group_name_H-M   'P 1'
#
loop_
_entity.id
_entity.type
_entity.pdbx_description
1 polymer ?
#
loop_
_entity_poly.entity_id
_entity_poly.type
_entity_poly.pdbx_seq_one_letter_code
_entity_poly.pdbx_strand_id
1 'polypeptide(L)'
;MAVNILLTFASLLLAQFAHACMPGKNIDVYFPSNSSAVTASEMLRLGSWMVDQRLRYPKQQAIIVSGYVEEREHNAKSLAEMRLHAVTAILTERGFNQVSIQEDSGVYRSGDVKNGRRAEITMLPACPNDCCPDHEPIEKR
;
A
#
# COMPACT_ATOMS: atom_id res chain seq x y z
N MET A 1 28.39 63.19 -3.51
CA MET A 1 27.06 62.78 -3.00
C MET A 1 26.38 62.04 -4.14
N ALA A 2 26.69 60.76 -4.38
CA ALA A 2 26.28 59.53 -3.66
C ALA A 2 24.81 59.15 -3.90
N VAL A 3 24.55 57.83 -3.98
CA VAL A 3 23.29 57.09 -4.27
C VAL A 3 23.16 56.75 -5.78
N ASN A 4 23.61 55.59 -6.32
CA ASN A 4 23.53 54.18 -5.90
C ASN A 4 22.05 53.78 -5.68
N ILE A 5 21.43 52.88 -6.44
CA ILE A 5 21.54 51.43 -6.26
C ILE A 5 20.74 50.75 -7.39
N LEU A 6 21.37 49.81 -8.10
CA LEU A 6 20.70 48.74 -8.84
C LEU A 6 19.94 47.85 -7.86
N LEU A 7 18.65 47.61 -8.07
CA LEU A 7 17.92 46.54 -7.40
C LEU A 7 17.17 45.69 -8.43
N THR A 8 17.90 44.70 -8.94
CA THR A 8 17.35 43.48 -9.52
C THR A 8 16.51 42.76 -8.46
N PHE A 9 15.19 42.73 -8.64
CA PHE A 9 14.32 41.85 -7.86
C PHE A 9 14.53 40.41 -8.35
N ALA A 10 15.49 39.73 -7.74
CA ALA A 10 15.60 38.28 -7.79
C ALA A 10 14.47 37.70 -6.95
N SER A 11 13.34 37.38 -7.60
CA SER A 11 12.28 36.59 -7.00
C SER A 11 12.82 35.20 -6.65
N LEU A 12 13.23 35.00 -5.40
CA LEU A 12 13.48 33.66 -4.86
C LEU A 12 12.14 32.90 -4.88
N LEU A 13 11.96 32.03 -5.87
CA LEU A 13 11.01 30.93 -5.76
C LEU A 13 11.48 30.04 -4.61
N LEU A 14 10.90 30.21 -3.42
CA LEU A 14 10.83 29.13 -2.45
C LEU A 14 9.88 28.08 -3.02
N ALA A 15 10.41 27.24 -3.91
CA ALA A 15 9.75 26.00 -4.27
C ALA A 15 9.66 25.17 -2.99
N GLN A 16 8.51 25.23 -2.31
CA GLN A 16 8.20 24.29 -1.27
C GLN A 16 8.18 22.92 -1.95
N PHE A 17 9.17 22.09 -1.64
CA PHE A 17 9.15 20.69 -2.02
C PHE A 17 7.92 20.08 -1.35
N ALA A 18 6.80 20.00 -2.08
CA ALA A 18 5.67 19.17 -1.72
C ALA A 18 6.19 17.74 -1.73
N HIS A 19 6.66 17.27 -0.57
CA HIS A 19 7.03 15.89 -0.41
C HIS A 19 5.75 15.09 -0.64
N ALA A 20 5.75 14.23 -1.66
CA ALA A 20 4.62 13.35 -1.94
C ALA A 20 4.45 12.42 -0.74
N CYS A 21 3.57 12.80 0.19
CA CYS A 21 3.26 11.96 1.34
C CYS A 21 2.37 10.82 0.87
N MET A 22 2.85 9.58 1.01
CA MET A 22 2.12 8.37 0.62
C MET A 22 1.69 7.63 1.89
N PRO A 23 0.42 7.72 2.32
CA PRO A 23 -0.02 7.10 3.56
C PRO A 23 -0.28 5.59 3.41
N GLY A 24 -0.16 5.06 2.19
CA GLY A 24 -0.36 3.65 1.87
C GLY A 24 0.52 2.73 2.69
N LYS A 25 -0.08 1.68 3.25
CA LYS A 25 0.57 0.65 4.04
C LYS A 25 0.56 -0.65 3.27
N ASN A 26 1.74 -1.22 3.09
CA ASN A 26 1.93 -2.38 2.23
C ASN A 26 2.37 -3.59 3.05
N ILE A 27 1.94 -4.77 2.63
CA ILE A 27 2.50 -6.04 3.07
C ILE A 27 2.41 -7.06 1.93
N ASP A 28 3.46 -7.88 1.82
CA ASP A 28 3.49 -9.03 0.93
C ASP A 28 3.23 -10.30 1.73
N VAL A 29 2.36 -11.17 1.18
CA VAL A 29 2.18 -12.56 1.59
C VAL A 29 2.89 -13.44 0.57
N TYR A 30 3.94 -14.15 1.00
CA TYR A 30 4.74 -14.99 0.10
C TYR A 30 4.25 -16.44 0.06
N PHE A 31 4.45 -17.09 -1.09
CA PHE A 31 3.99 -18.46 -1.33
C PHE A 31 5.15 -19.40 -1.67
N PRO A 32 5.05 -20.68 -1.30
CA PRO A 32 5.89 -21.73 -1.87
C PRO A 32 5.71 -21.82 -3.40
N SER A 33 6.71 -22.38 -4.07
CA SER A 33 6.67 -22.63 -5.51
C SER A 33 5.44 -23.46 -5.89
N ASN A 34 4.75 -23.06 -6.95
CA ASN A 34 3.57 -23.73 -7.50
C ASN A 34 2.43 -23.90 -6.48
N SER A 35 2.32 -23.01 -5.50
CA SER A 35 1.33 -23.08 -4.43
C SER A 35 0.62 -21.76 -4.19
N SER A 36 -0.67 -21.85 -3.84
CA SER A 36 -1.49 -20.77 -3.31
C SER A 36 -1.78 -20.94 -1.82
N ALA A 37 -1.15 -21.91 -1.16
CA ALA A 37 -1.31 -22.14 0.27
C ALA A 37 -0.56 -21.07 1.08
N VAL A 38 -1.29 -20.29 1.86
CA VAL A 38 -0.69 -19.37 2.83
C VAL A 38 -0.11 -20.19 3.98
N THR A 39 1.19 -20.08 4.21
CA THR A 39 1.85 -20.82 5.29
C THR A 39 1.47 -20.26 6.66
N ALA A 40 1.66 -21.04 7.71
CA ALA A 40 1.38 -20.58 9.08
C ALA A 40 2.21 -19.34 9.46
N SER A 41 3.47 -19.25 9.03
CA SER A 41 4.33 -18.09 9.29
C SER A 41 3.81 -16.83 8.59
N GLU A 42 3.34 -16.96 7.35
CA GLU A 42 2.77 -15.83 6.61
C GLU A 42 1.42 -15.41 7.17
N MET A 43 0.59 -16.37 7.61
CA MET A 43 -0.67 -16.08 8.28
C MET A 43 -0.45 -15.31 9.59
N LEU A 44 0.57 -15.66 10.38
CA LEU A 44 0.94 -14.93 11.60
C LEU A 44 1.42 -13.50 11.27
N ARG A 45 2.31 -13.35 10.28
CA ARG A 45 2.79 -12.03 9.84
C ARG A 45 1.64 -11.13 9.37
N LEU A 46 0.74 -11.67 8.55
CA LEU A 46 -0.44 -10.97 8.07
C LEU A 46 -1.38 -10.59 9.22
N GLY A 47 -1.60 -11.52 10.15
CA GLY A 47 -2.39 -11.31 11.37
C GLY A 47 -1.88 -10.12 12.20
N SER A 48 -0.60 -10.11 12.52
CA SER A 48 0.03 -9.00 13.26
C SER A 48 -0.10 -7.68 12.51
N TRP A 49 0.16 -7.67 11.21
CA TRP A 49 0.04 -6.46 10.40
C TRP A 49 -1.40 -5.91 10.39
N MET A 50 -2.41 -6.77 10.26
CA MET A 50 -3.82 -6.37 10.29
C MET A 50 -4.22 -5.72 11.62
N VAL A 51 -3.75 -6.27 12.74
CA VAL A 51 -3.99 -5.70 14.08
C VAL A 51 -3.33 -4.33 14.18
N ASP A 52 -2.06 -4.21 13.79
CA ASP A 52 -1.34 -2.94 13.87
C ASP A 52 -1.98 -1.86 13.00
N GLN A 53 -2.49 -2.22 11.81
CA GLN A 53 -3.18 -1.28 10.94
C GLN A 53 -4.49 -0.80 11.56
N ARG A 54 -5.30 -1.69 12.15
CA ARG A 54 -6.56 -1.33 12.82
C ARG A 54 -6.34 -0.41 14.03
N LEU A 55 -5.28 -0.65 14.80
CA LEU A 55 -4.96 0.16 15.97
C LEU A 55 -4.53 1.59 15.58
N ARG A 56 -3.81 1.73 14.47
CA ARG A 56 -3.29 3.03 14.01
C ARG A 56 -4.27 3.81 13.14
N TYR A 57 -5.04 3.12 12.31
CA TYR A 57 -5.88 3.72 11.29
C TYR A 57 -7.33 3.23 11.44
N PRO A 58 -8.22 4.01 12.06
CA PRO A 58 -9.58 3.57 12.38
C PRO A 58 -10.47 3.40 11.15
N LYS A 59 -10.12 4.05 10.03
CA LYS A 59 -10.88 4.06 8.79
C LYS A 59 -10.00 3.76 7.58
N GLN A 60 -10.49 2.92 6.69
CA GLN A 60 -9.87 2.65 5.39
C GLN A 60 -10.52 3.50 4.31
N GLN A 61 -9.69 4.10 3.45
CA GLN A 61 -10.14 4.77 2.22
C GLN A 61 -10.16 3.79 1.04
N ALA A 62 -9.15 2.94 0.94
CA ALA A 62 -9.06 1.91 -0.10
C ALA A 62 -8.27 0.70 0.41
N ILE A 63 -8.55 -0.46 -0.17
CA ILE A 63 -7.72 -1.65 -0.05
C ILE A 63 -7.59 -2.30 -1.42
N ILE A 64 -6.36 -2.63 -1.80
CA ILE A 64 -6.00 -3.25 -3.06
C ILE A 64 -5.27 -4.54 -2.73
N VAL A 65 -5.64 -5.63 -3.38
CA VAL A 65 -4.94 -6.92 -3.30
C VAL A 65 -4.56 -7.32 -4.72
N SER A 66 -3.27 -7.62 -4.91
CA SER A 66 -2.74 -8.03 -6.21
C SER A 66 -2.03 -9.37 -6.10
N GLY A 67 -2.52 -10.38 -6.82
CA GLY A 67 -1.92 -11.72 -6.84
C GLY A 67 -0.84 -11.84 -7.91
N TYR A 68 0.33 -12.35 -7.54
CA TYR A 68 1.46 -12.48 -8.45
C TYR A 68 2.06 -13.88 -8.46
N VAL A 69 2.73 -14.16 -9.57
CA VAL A 69 3.37 -15.43 -9.88
C VAL A 69 4.62 -15.18 -10.70
N GLU A 70 5.58 -16.09 -10.64
CA GLU A 70 6.73 -16.07 -11.55
C GLU A 70 6.37 -16.83 -12.84
N GLU A 71 6.84 -16.36 -14.00
CA GLU A 71 6.48 -16.91 -15.32
C GLU A 71 6.77 -18.41 -15.52
N ARG A 72 7.65 -18.99 -14.69
CA ARG A 72 8.04 -20.40 -14.75
C ARG A 72 7.18 -21.32 -13.86
N GLU A 73 6.24 -20.77 -13.09
CA GLU A 73 5.33 -21.57 -12.30
C GLU A 73 4.19 -22.16 -13.15
N HIS A 74 3.71 -23.33 -12.74
CA HIS A 74 2.69 -24.06 -13.47
C HIS A 74 1.37 -23.30 -13.49
N ASN A 75 0.76 -23.22 -14.68
CA ASN A 75 -0.51 -22.52 -14.89
C ASN A 75 -0.49 -21.09 -14.32
N ALA A 76 0.60 -20.36 -14.56
CA ALA A 76 0.95 -19.10 -13.92
C ALA A 76 -0.25 -18.16 -13.70
N LYS A 77 -1.01 -17.83 -14.75
CA LYS A 77 -2.17 -16.93 -14.65
C LYS A 77 -3.19 -17.40 -13.60
N SER A 78 -3.60 -18.67 -13.66
CA SER A 78 -4.55 -19.23 -12.70
C SER A 78 -3.95 -19.28 -11.28
N LEU A 79 -2.65 -19.55 -11.16
CA LEU A 79 -1.97 -19.53 -9.86
C LEU A 79 -1.91 -18.13 -9.23
N ALA A 80 -1.73 -17.08 -10.04
CA ALA A 80 -1.80 -15.70 -9.57
C ALA A 80 -3.19 -15.35 -9.01
N GLU A 81 -4.26 -15.72 -9.73
CA GLU A 81 -5.65 -15.56 -9.28
C GLU A 81 -5.92 -16.36 -7.99
N MET A 82 -5.43 -17.60 -7.90
CA MET A 82 -5.59 -18.41 -6.67
C MET A 82 -4.89 -17.77 -5.46
N ARG A 83 -3.72 -17.14 -5.64
CA ARG A 83 -3.01 -16.44 -4.56
C ARG A 83 -3.73 -15.17 -4.13
N LEU A 84 -4.24 -14.40 -5.09
CA LEU A 84 -5.13 -13.26 -4.84
C LEU A 84 -6.32 -13.71 -3.98
N HIS A 85 -7.08 -14.70 -4.43
CA HIS A 85 -8.29 -15.14 -3.75
C HIS A 85 -8.01 -15.73 -2.36
N ALA A 86 -6.90 -16.45 -2.18
CA ALA A 86 -6.51 -16.96 -0.87
C ALA A 86 -6.34 -15.82 0.16
N VAL A 87 -5.73 -14.71 -0.26
CA VAL A 87 -5.53 -13.55 0.61
C VAL A 87 -6.81 -12.73 0.78
N THR A 88 -7.58 -12.48 -0.28
CA THR A 88 -8.89 -11.81 -0.18
C THR A 88 -9.82 -12.54 0.79
N ALA A 89 -9.88 -13.87 0.72
CA ALA A 89 -10.69 -14.69 1.62
C ALA A 89 -10.27 -14.49 3.08
N ILE A 90 -8.97 -14.53 3.38
CA ILE A 90 -8.46 -14.27 4.73
C ILE A 90 -8.86 -12.87 5.21
N LEU A 91 -8.67 -11.82 4.41
CA LEU A 91 -9.01 -10.45 4.81
C LEU A 91 -10.52 -10.31 5.10
N THR A 92 -11.36 -10.93 4.27
CA THR A 92 -12.81 -10.90 4.39
C THR A 92 -13.30 -11.69 5.60
N GLU A 93 -12.84 -12.93 5.77
CA GLU A 93 -13.22 -13.81 6.88
C GLU A 93 -12.79 -13.26 8.24
N ARG A 94 -11.68 -12.50 8.29
CA ARG A 94 -11.21 -11.81 9.50
C ARG A 94 -11.85 -10.43 9.69
N GLY A 95 -12.75 -10.03 8.78
CA GLY A 95 -13.44 -8.74 8.79
C GLY A 95 -12.49 -7.55 8.70
N PHE A 96 -11.33 -7.71 8.06
CA PHE A 96 -10.29 -6.67 8.01
C PHE A 96 -10.69 -5.50 7.12
N ASN A 97 -11.28 -5.77 5.95
CA ASN A 97 -11.70 -4.75 5.01
C ASN A 97 -13.01 -4.09 5.46
N GLN A 98 -12.99 -2.76 5.58
CA GLN A 98 -14.16 -1.90 5.82
C GLN A 98 -14.77 -1.37 4.52
N VAL A 99 -14.03 -1.49 3.42
CA VAL A 99 -14.39 -1.08 2.06
C VAL A 99 -14.24 -2.26 1.10
N SER A 100 -14.77 -2.14 -0.11
CA SER A 100 -14.59 -3.16 -1.15
C SER A 100 -13.11 -3.34 -1.49
N ILE A 101 -12.69 -4.59 -1.67
CA ILE A 101 -11.33 -4.93 -2.10
C ILE A 101 -11.23 -4.74 -3.61
N GLN A 102 -10.25 -3.94 -4.04
CA GLN A 102 -9.86 -3.83 -5.45
C GLN A 102 -8.87 -4.95 -5.75
N GLU A 103 -9.12 -5.70 -6.82
CA GLU A 103 -8.36 -6.91 -7.12
C GLU A 103 -7.67 -6.81 -8.48
N ASP A 104 -6.43 -7.29 -8.56
CA ASP A 104 -5.72 -7.50 -9.82
C ASP A 104 -4.81 -8.74 -9.73
N SER A 105 -4.39 -9.27 -10.87
CA SER A 105 -3.41 -10.36 -10.88
C SER A 105 -2.44 -10.26 -12.07
N GLY A 106 -1.20 -10.68 -11.84
CA GLY A 106 -0.14 -10.54 -12.83
C GLY A 106 0.90 -11.64 -12.80
N VAL A 107 1.68 -11.71 -13.88
CA VAL A 107 2.81 -12.62 -14.04
C VAL A 107 4.09 -11.79 -14.14
N TYR A 108 5.03 -12.03 -13.23
CA TYR A 108 6.36 -11.46 -13.30
C TYR A 108 7.25 -12.26 -14.25
N ARG A 109 7.99 -11.54 -15.10
CA ARG A 109 9.04 -12.13 -15.92
C ARG A 109 10.28 -12.42 -15.07
N SER A 110 11.12 -13.32 -15.56
CA SER A 110 12.40 -13.62 -14.91
C SER A 110 13.24 -12.34 -14.75
N GLY A 111 13.53 -11.96 -13.51
CA GLY A 111 14.37 -10.80 -13.19
C GLY A 111 13.61 -9.51 -12.89
N ASP A 112 12.29 -9.46 -13.06
CA ASP A 112 11.49 -8.26 -12.73
C ASP A 112 11.53 -7.96 -11.22
N VAL A 113 11.52 -9.03 -10.41
CA VAL A 113 11.53 -8.95 -8.95
C VAL A 113 12.36 -10.08 -8.35
N LYS A 114 12.83 -9.88 -7.11
CA LYS A 114 13.61 -10.90 -6.37
C LYS A 114 12.78 -12.13 -5.99
N ASN A 115 11.49 -11.93 -5.67
CA ASN A 115 10.55 -13.00 -5.35
C ASN A 115 9.16 -12.61 -5.83
N GLY A 116 8.73 -13.20 -6.95
CA GLY A 116 7.44 -12.90 -7.58
C GLY A 116 6.29 -13.76 -7.05
N ARG A 117 6.56 -14.68 -6.13
CA ARG A 117 5.56 -15.61 -5.59
C ARG A 117 4.86 -14.99 -4.40
N ARG A 118 4.00 -14.00 -4.66
CA ARG A 118 3.38 -13.19 -3.60
C ARG A 118 1.99 -12.71 -3.94
N ALA A 119 1.25 -12.34 -2.92
CA ALA A 119 0.12 -11.44 -3.02
C ALA A 119 0.47 -10.17 -2.26
N GLU A 120 0.28 -9.03 -2.90
CA GLU A 120 0.56 -7.70 -2.36
C GLU A 120 -0.74 -7.11 -1.84
N ILE A 121 -0.72 -6.62 -0.61
CA ILE A 121 -1.83 -5.89 -0.01
C ILE A 121 -1.39 -4.45 0.17
N THR A 122 -2.12 -3.52 -0.43
CA THR A 122 -2.01 -2.09 -0.17
C THR A 122 -3.27 -1.61 0.53
N MET A 123 -3.13 -1.08 1.75
CA MET A 123 -4.20 -0.39 2.45
C MET A 123 -3.92 1.11 2.45
N LEU A 124 -4.88 1.89 1.96
CA LEU A 124 -4.87 3.35 2.08
C LEU A 124 -5.73 3.76 3.28
N PRO A 125 -5.13 4.30 4.36
CA PRO A 125 -5.91 4.80 5.49
C PRO A 125 -6.61 6.11 5.12
N ALA A 126 -7.85 6.29 5.58
CA ALA A 126 -8.50 7.60 5.55
C ALA A 126 -7.89 8.53 6.63
N CYS A 127 -8.18 9.83 6.60
CA CYS A 127 -7.79 10.71 7.70
C CYS A 127 -8.48 10.29 9.01
N PRO A 128 -7.80 10.36 10.17
CA PRO A 128 -6.41 10.80 10.35
C PRO A 128 -5.37 9.76 9.90
N ASN A 129 -4.31 10.22 9.24
CA ASN A 129 -3.12 9.42 8.88
C ASN A 129 -1.90 10.34 8.79
N ASP A 130 -0.71 9.76 8.57
CA ASP A 130 0.59 10.46 8.54
C ASP A 130 0.70 11.59 7.49
N CYS A 131 -0.26 11.68 6.57
CA CYS A 131 -0.30 12.64 5.46
C CYS A 131 -1.42 13.66 5.57
N CYS A 132 -2.27 13.60 6.59
CA CYS A 132 -3.32 14.58 6.80
C CYS A 132 -2.75 15.76 7.62
N PRO A 133 -3.07 17.01 7.27
CA PRO A 133 -2.77 18.13 8.15
C PRO A 133 -3.52 17.92 9.47
N ASP A 134 -2.85 18.21 10.60
CA ASP A 134 -3.53 18.28 11.89
C ASP A 134 -4.64 19.33 11.78
N HIS A 135 -5.90 18.90 11.76
CA HIS A 135 -7.01 19.83 11.84
C HIS A 135 -7.01 20.41 13.27
N GLU A 136 -6.59 21.67 13.43
CA GLU A 136 -7.01 22.47 14.59
C GLU A 136 -8.55 22.46 14.70
N PRO A 137 -9.11 22.59 15.91
CA PRO A 137 -10.53 22.37 16.15
C PRO A 137 -11.40 23.29 15.29
N ILE A 138 -12.52 22.76 14.78
CA ILE A 138 -13.58 23.58 14.22
C ILE A 138 -14.06 24.52 15.34
N GLU A 139 -13.71 25.80 15.25
CA GLU A 139 -14.32 26.83 16.08
C GLU A 139 -15.83 26.81 15.79
N LYS A 140 -16.61 26.45 16.81
CA LYS A 140 -18.07 26.41 16.74
C LYS A 140 -18.57 27.80 16.33
N ARG A 141 -19.26 27.89 15.20
CA ARG A 141 -20.13 29.02 14.87
C ARG A 141 -21.57 28.70 15.26
#